data_AF-A0A965V2V9-F1
#
_entry.id   AF-A0A965V2V9-F1
#
_cell.length_a   1.000
_cell.length_b   1.000
_cell.length_c   1.000
_cell.angle_alpha   90.00
_cell.angle_beta   90.00
_cell.angle_gamma   90.00
#
_symmetry.space_group_name_H-M   'P 1'
#
loop_
_entity.id
_entity.type
_entity.pdbx_description
1 polymer ?
#
loop_
_entity_poly.entity_id
_entity_poly.type
_entity_poly.pdbx_seq_one_letter_code
_entity_poly.pdbx_strand_id
1 'polypeptide(L)'
;MKITIFSPHGELSPAYATTYMMVHYLHSLCMDVTQLQCNGAFSVCDRDVEADGGRTIEHCLRCSAEQRSFTDFSGARVRKVTDFLAVDDLQQSRQWVLQRSAEELWKGEWFSIPIVELIEASFQNVSGDSRPRFESQRHAALIRRLALAAIRMTVAGGKYLNQQRPDWLWVSSGEDMLTKALLSSARVQTSAKTGMQIVRFQSVLEGQMVLAHRDGDHQPYRVQNIVDSLIDVRSDIETWPKEVLHEFDDFFGYLGISCSQLSLPVAR
;
A
#
# COMPACT_ATOMS: atom_id res chain seq x y z
N MET A 1 14.31 6.86 -12.86
CA MET A 1 13.67 6.86 -11.54
C MET A 1 12.83 5.60 -11.42
N LYS A 2 12.87 4.92 -10.27
CA LYS A 2 12.09 3.71 -9.98
C LYS A 2 11.02 4.04 -8.95
N ILE A 3 9.78 3.79 -9.30
CA ILE A 3 8.63 4.04 -8.43
C ILE A 3 7.98 2.70 -8.10
N THR A 4 7.81 2.42 -6.82
CA THR A 4 6.96 1.33 -6.36
C THR A 4 5.64 1.91 -5.91
N ILE A 5 4.54 1.34 -6.39
CA ILE A 5 3.21 1.55 -5.83
C ILE A 5 2.79 0.34 -5.01
N PHE A 6 2.16 0.59 -3.86
CA PHE A 6 1.51 -0.42 -3.04
C PHE A 6 0.09 0.02 -2.70
N SER A 7 -0.87 -0.80 -3.09
CA SER A 7 -2.29 -0.52 -2.89
C SER A 7 -2.95 -1.85 -2.50
N PRO A 8 -3.01 -2.22 -1.20
CA PRO A 8 -3.29 -3.59 -0.77
C PRO A 8 -4.70 -4.09 -1.08
N HIS A 9 -5.60 -3.20 -1.51
CA HIS A 9 -7.00 -3.51 -1.81
C HIS A 9 -7.35 -3.21 -3.29
N GLY A 10 -8.43 -3.79 -3.79
CA GLY A 10 -8.91 -3.64 -5.17
C GLY A 10 -10.06 -2.65 -5.32
N GLU A 11 -10.56 -2.08 -4.22
CA GLU A 11 -11.65 -1.11 -4.31
C GLU A 11 -11.16 0.24 -4.84
N LEU A 12 -11.96 0.80 -5.75
CA LEU A 12 -11.74 2.13 -6.28
C LEU A 12 -12.07 3.20 -5.21
N SER A 13 -11.08 3.56 -4.40
CA SER A 13 -11.14 4.81 -3.65
C SER A 13 -10.56 5.97 -4.47
N PRO A 14 -10.91 7.23 -4.18
CA PRO A 14 -10.28 8.40 -4.82
C PRO A 14 -8.75 8.34 -4.77
N ALA A 15 -8.16 7.90 -3.66
CA ALA A 15 -6.70 7.79 -3.54
C ALA A 15 -6.11 6.74 -4.49
N TYR A 16 -6.80 5.62 -4.68
CA TYR A 16 -6.38 4.59 -5.63
C TYR A 16 -6.51 5.13 -7.06
N ALA A 17 -7.66 5.73 -7.40
CA ALA A 17 -7.90 6.33 -8.70
C ALA A 17 -6.80 7.33 -9.09
N THR A 18 -6.57 8.33 -8.23
CA THR A 18 -5.52 9.33 -8.42
C THR A 18 -4.14 8.69 -8.55
N THR A 19 -3.79 7.72 -7.68
CA THR A 19 -2.48 7.06 -7.74
C THR A 19 -2.27 6.37 -9.10
N TYR A 20 -3.24 5.58 -9.58
CA TYR A 20 -3.10 4.87 -10.86
C TYR A 20 -3.15 5.79 -12.08
N MET A 21 -3.89 6.90 -12.03
CA MET A 21 -3.84 7.93 -13.08
C MET A 21 -2.47 8.60 -13.15
N MET A 22 -1.90 8.97 -12.00
CA MET A 22 -0.54 9.54 -11.93
C MET A 22 0.50 8.55 -12.46
N VAL A 23 0.35 7.26 -12.14
CA VAL A 23 1.23 6.20 -12.65
C VAL A 23 1.12 6.07 -14.15
N HIS A 24 -0.10 6.10 -14.69
CA HIS A 24 -0.32 6.05 -16.14
C HIS A 24 0.33 7.25 -16.85
N TYR A 25 0.20 8.44 -16.26
CA TYR A 25 0.87 9.64 -16.74
C TYR A 25 2.40 9.50 -16.71
N LEU A 26 2.98 8.99 -15.63
CA LEU A 26 4.43 8.76 -15.56
C LEU A 26 4.92 7.66 -16.51
N HIS A 27 4.10 6.63 -16.73
CA HIS A 27 4.44 5.55 -17.66
C HIS A 27 4.52 6.06 -19.10
N SER A 28 3.63 6.99 -19.52
CA SER A 28 3.74 7.61 -20.86
C SER A 28 5.01 8.45 -21.02
N LEU A 29 5.58 8.92 -19.91
CA LEU A 29 6.87 9.61 -19.84
C LEU A 29 8.05 8.64 -19.64
N CYS A 30 7.85 7.34 -19.92
CA CYS A 30 8.85 6.28 -19.86
C CYS A 30 9.47 6.02 -18.47
N MET A 31 8.74 6.30 -17.39
CA MET A 31 9.20 5.99 -16.04
C MET A 31 9.00 4.51 -15.67
N ASP A 32 9.93 3.95 -14.89
CA ASP A 32 9.86 2.58 -14.41
C ASP A 32 8.99 2.47 -13.15
N VAL A 33 7.73 2.09 -13.34
CA VAL A 33 6.76 1.90 -12.26
C VAL A 33 6.45 0.43 -12.03
N THR A 34 6.46 0.00 -10.77
CA THR A 34 6.15 -1.37 -10.35
C THR A 34 5.08 -1.38 -9.25
N GLN A 35 4.01 -2.15 -9.44
CA GLN A 35 3.03 -2.48 -8.40
C GLN A 35 3.48 -3.71 -7.61
N LEU A 36 3.62 -3.51 -6.29
CA LEU A 36 3.66 -4.61 -5.35
C LEU A 36 2.22 -5.06 -5.06
N GLN A 37 1.81 -6.19 -5.61
CA GLN A 37 0.45 -6.69 -5.55
C GLN A 37 0.25 -7.65 -4.38
N CYS A 38 -0.78 -7.39 -3.56
CA CYS A 38 -1.27 -8.37 -2.60
C CYS A 38 -2.08 -9.45 -3.34
N ASN A 39 -1.63 -10.69 -3.29
CA ASN A 39 -2.25 -11.82 -4.00
C ASN A 39 -2.92 -12.82 -3.05
N GLY A 40 -3.49 -12.34 -1.94
CA GLY A 40 -4.21 -13.18 -0.97
C GLY A 40 -3.32 -14.02 -0.06
N ALA A 41 -2.03 -13.68 0.07
CA ALA A 41 -1.04 -14.44 0.84
C ALA A 41 -1.29 -14.49 2.36
N PHE A 42 -2.09 -13.55 2.87
CA PHE A 42 -2.26 -13.32 4.30
C PHE A 42 -3.55 -13.91 4.81
N SER A 43 -3.57 -14.36 6.06
CA SER A 43 -4.73 -15.00 6.70
C SER A 43 -5.84 -14.03 7.09
N VAL A 44 -5.57 -12.72 7.16
CA VAL A 44 -6.51 -11.65 7.53
C VAL A 44 -6.06 -10.36 6.85
N CYS A 45 -6.99 -9.50 6.50
CA CYS A 45 -6.72 -8.09 6.21
C CYS A 45 -7.89 -7.21 6.66
N ASP A 46 -7.74 -5.90 6.55
CA ASP A 46 -8.74 -4.90 6.97
C ASP A 46 -10.08 -5.01 6.22
N ARG A 47 -10.12 -5.73 5.09
CA ARG A 47 -11.35 -6.02 4.33
C ARG A 47 -12.15 -7.20 4.87
N ASP A 48 -11.64 -7.93 5.86
CA ASP A 48 -12.37 -9.06 6.46
C ASP A 48 -13.68 -8.63 7.14
N VAL A 49 -13.85 -7.33 7.46
CA VAL A 49 -15.04 -6.76 8.12
C VAL A 49 -16.23 -6.60 7.17
N GLU A 50 -15.97 -6.46 5.86
CA GLU A 50 -16.99 -6.17 4.85
C GLU A 50 -17.74 -7.41 4.39
N ALA A 51 -17.22 -8.60 4.69
CA ALA A 51 -17.84 -9.86 4.33
C ALA A 51 -18.70 -10.36 5.51
N ASP A 52 -20.02 -10.32 5.35
CA ASP A 52 -20.97 -10.99 6.26
C ASP A 52 -20.67 -12.50 6.29
N GLY A 53 -19.88 -12.96 7.27
CA GLY A 53 -19.40 -14.34 7.39
C GLY A 53 -17.89 -14.52 7.20
N GLY A 54 -17.13 -13.44 6.96
CA GLY A 54 -15.68 -13.44 6.84
C GLY A 54 -15.18 -13.57 5.40
N ARG A 55 -13.92 -13.16 5.18
CA ARG A 55 -13.28 -13.16 3.86
C ARG A 55 -13.14 -14.58 3.29
N THR A 56 -13.68 -14.79 2.10
CA THR A 56 -13.51 -16.04 1.34
C THR A 56 -12.37 -15.93 0.31
N ILE A 57 -12.02 -17.05 -0.33
CA ILE A 57 -11.05 -17.07 -1.42
C ILE A 57 -11.54 -16.22 -2.60
N GLU A 58 -12.85 -16.25 -2.91
CA GLU A 58 -13.44 -15.45 -3.99
C GLU A 58 -13.26 -13.95 -3.76
N HIS A 59 -13.35 -13.47 -2.51
CA HIS A 59 -13.09 -12.07 -2.18
C HIS A 59 -11.65 -11.67 -2.49
N CYS A 60 -10.68 -12.52 -2.15
CA CYS A 60 -9.26 -12.26 -2.47
C CYS A 60 -9.01 -12.29 -3.98
N LEU A 61 -9.65 -13.21 -4.71
CA LEU A 61 -9.54 -13.31 -6.16
C LEU A 61 -10.13 -12.08 -6.86
N ARG A 62 -11.30 -11.60 -6.42
CA ARG A 62 -11.92 -10.37 -6.94
C ARG A 62 -11.02 -9.16 -6.70
N CYS A 63 -10.55 -8.98 -5.46
CA CYS A 63 -9.63 -7.90 -5.09
C CYS A 63 -8.34 -7.94 -5.92
N SER A 64 -7.76 -9.13 -6.14
CA SER A 64 -6.58 -9.28 -6.99
C SER A 64 -6.87 -9.00 -8.48
N ALA A 65 -8.05 -9.37 -8.98
CA ALA A 65 -8.48 -9.08 -10.35
C ALA A 65 -8.68 -7.56 -10.56
N GLU A 66 -9.27 -6.86 -9.60
CA GLU A 66 -9.41 -5.40 -9.62
C GLU A 66 -8.04 -4.70 -9.63
N GLN A 67 -7.14 -5.08 -8.71
CA GLN A 67 -5.76 -4.56 -8.70
C GLN A 67 -5.04 -4.80 -10.04
N ARG A 68 -5.26 -5.96 -10.65
CA ARG A 68 -4.69 -6.27 -11.96
C ARG A 68 -5.28 -5.37 -13.04
N SER A 69 -6.58 -5.15 -13.05
CA SER A 69 -7.24 -4.21 -13.98
C SER A 69 -6.63 -2.80 -13.90
N PHE A 70 -6.42 -2.28 -12.68
CA PHE A 70 -5.79 -0.97 -12.50
C PHE A 70 -4.31 -0.93 -12.90
N THR A 71 -3.59 -2.03 -12.66
CA THR A 71 -2.18 -2.13 -13.08
C THR A 71 -2.05 -2.23 -14.60
N ASP A 72 -2.95 -2.99 -15.24
CA ASP A 72 -3.00 -3.11 -16.69
C ASP A 72 -3.39 -1.77 -17.33
N PHE A 73 -4.32 -1.02 -16.71
CA PHE A 73 -4.65 0.35 -17.10
C PHE A 73 -3.44 1.28 -17.04
N SER A 74 -2.69 1.26 -15.93
CA SER A 74 -1.60 2.22 -15.68
C SER A 74 -0.27 1.87 -16.36
N GLY A 75 -0.17 0.69 -16.98
CA GLY A 75 1.07 0.18 -17.59
C GLY A 75 2.14 -0.25 -16.59
N ALA A 76 1.84 -0.29 -15.29
CA ALA A 76 2.83 -0.65 -14.27
C ALA A 76 3.18 -2.16 -14.32
N ARG A 77 4.43 -2.50 -13.95
CA ARG A 77 4.86 -3.90 -13.85
C ARG A 77 4.36 -4.51 -12.53
N VAL A 78 3.88 -5.75 -12.57
CA VAL A 78 3.43 -6.44 -11.35
C VAL A 78 4.55 -7.26 -10.71
N ARG A 79 4.65 -7.20 -9.38
CA ARG A 79 5.38 -8.13 -8.52
C ARG A 79 4.47 -8.57 -7.39
N LYS A 80 4.42 -9.87 -7.09
CA LYS A 80 3.50 -10.37 -6.06
C LYS A 80 4.22 -10.42 -4.73
N VAL A 81 3.50 -10.10 -3.66
CA VAL A 81 4.04 -10.17 -2.29
C VAL A 81 4.57 -11.57 -1.96
N THR A 82 3.93 -12.64 -2.43
CA THR A 82 4.41 -14.03 -2.22
C THR A 82 5.77 -14.32 -2.82
N ASP A 83 6.19 -13.59 -3.86
CA ASP A 83 7.49 -13.81 -4.51
C ASP A 83 8.66 -13.47 -3.55
N PHE A 84 8.36 -12.79 -2.46
CA PHE A 84 9.32 -12.34 -1.44
C PHE A 84 9.13 -13.06 -0.09
N LEU A 85 8.38 -14.17 -0.06
CA LEU A 85 8.19 -15.02 1.11
C LEU A 85 8.80 -16.41 0.86
N ALA A 86 9.93 -16.68 1.52
CA ALA A 86 10.54 -18.00 1.53
C ALA A 86 9.88 -18.90 2.59
N VAL A 87 10.04 -20.22 2.44
CA VAL A 87 9.51 -21.22 3.38
C VAL A 87 10.01 -20.95 4.82
N ASP A 88 11.28 -20.60 4.97
CA ASP A 88 11.87 -20.31 6.28
C ASP A 88 11.22 -19.09 6.95
N ASP A 89 10.87 -18.05 6.18
CA ASP A 89 10.14 -16.89 6.71
C ASP A 89 8.77 -17.31 7.25
N LEU A 90 8.07 -18.20 6.52
CA LEU A 90 6.76 -18.70 6.91
C LEU A 90 6.82 -19.55 8.18
N GLN A 91 7.88 -20.36 8.32
CA GLN A 91 8.11 -21.20 9.50
C GLN A 91 8.50 -20.34 10.70
N GLN A 92 9.46 -19.42 10.55
CA GLN A 92 9.94 -18.55 11.62
C GLN A 92 8.81 -17.65 12.14
N SER A 93 8.06 -17.01 11.23
CA SER A 93 6.94 -16.14 11.62
C SER A 93 5.87 -16.94 12.37
N ARG A 94 5.58 -18.17 11.92
CA ARG A 94 4.60 -19.06 12.56
C ARG A 94 5.06 -19.49 13.94
N GLN A 95 6.30 -19.93 14.09
CA GLN A 95 6.87 -20.36 15.36
C GLN A 95 6.86 -19.20 16.37
N TRP A 96 7.28 -18.00 15.93
CA TRP A 96 7.29 -16.82 16.79
C TRP A 96 5.90 -16.48 17.34
N VAL A 97 4.87 -16.55 16.49
CA VAL A 97 3.47 -16.28 16.89
C VAL A 97 2.91 -17.38 17.79
N LEU A 98 3.19 -18.65 17.51
CA LEU A 98 2.65 -19.79 18.28
C LEU A 98 3.28 -19.94 19.67
N GLN A 99 4.52 -19.50 19.85
CA GLN A 99 5.23 -19.57 21.13
C GLN A 99 4.81 -18.49 22.13
N ARG A 100 3.91 -17.58 21.75
CA ARG A 100 3.52 -16.42 22.55
C ARG A 100 2.01 -16.40 22.83
N SER A 101 1.66 -15.92 24.02
CA SER A 101 0.30 -15.52 24.37
C SER A 101 -0.13 -14.28 23.58
N ALA A 102 -1.43 -14.02 23.51
CA ALA A 102 -1.94 -12.85 22.80
C ALA A 102 -1.45 -11.52 23.41
N GLU A 103 -1.28 -11.49 24.73
CA GLU A 103 -0.74 -10.32 25.43
C GLU A 103 0.75 -10.10 25.11
N GLU A 104 1.55 -11.16 25.08
CA GLU A 104 2.97 -11.08 24.68
C GLU A 104 3.12 -10.68 23.21
N LEU A 105 2.20 -11.09 22.34
CA LEU A 105 2.18 -10.64 20.94
C LEU A 105 1.85 -9.16 20.83
N TRP A 106 0.84 -8.70 21.58
CA TRP A 106 0.42 -7.30 21.58
C TRP A 106 1.54 -6.37 22.05
N LYS A 107 2.26 -6.77 23.12
CA LYS A 107 3.37 -6.01 23.70
C LYS A 107 4.73 -6.29 23.02
N GLY A 108 4.77 -7.25 22.11
CA GLY A 108 6.00 -7.73 21.49
C GLY A 108 6.47 -6.86 20.34
N GLU A 109 7.69 -7.12 19.91
CA GLU A 109 8.32 -6.46 18.77
C GLU A 109 8.84 -7.50 17.77
N TRP A 110 8.79 -7.15 16.49
CA TRP A 110 9.39 -7.92 15.41
C TRP A 110 10.34 -7.02 14.61
N PHE A 111 11.65 -7.33 14.62
CA PHE A 111 12.70 -6.45 14.08
C PHE A 111 12.61 -5.01 14.60
N SER A 112 12.46 -4.84 15.92
CA SER A 112 12.32 -3.52 16.57
C SER A 112 11.10 -2.70 16.11
N ILE A 113 10.10 -3.35 15.51
CA ILE A 113 8.81 -2.76 15.18
C ILE A 113 7.79 -3.28 16.20
N PRO A 114 7.17 -2.41 17.01
CA PRO A 114 6.11 -2.80 17.93
C PRO A 114 4.92 -3.38 17.17
N ILE A 115 4.49 -4.59 17.55
CA ILE A 115 3.39 -5.27 16.86
C ILE A 115 2.08 -4.50 17.01
N VAL A 116 1.82 -3.93 18.19
CA VAL A 116 0.63 -3.11 18.45
C VAL A 116 0.46 -1.99 17.42
N GLU A 117 1.53 -1.29 17.07
CA GLU A 117 1.49 -0.18 16.10
C GLU A 117 1.06 -0.66 14.71
N LEU A 118 1.33 -1.92 14.36
CA LEU A 118 0.95 -2.50 13.08
C LEU A 118 -0.50 -2.99 13.05
N ILE A 119 -1.02 -3.48 14.19
CA ILE A 119 -2.27 -4.25 14.19
C ILE A 119 -3.43 -3.59 14.95
N GLU A 120 -3.20 -2.56 15.76
CA GLU A 120 -4.22 -1.99 16.64
C GLU A 120 -5.44 -1.46 15.87
N ALA A 121 -5.21 -0.64 14.84
CA ALA A 121 -6.28 -0.08 14.01
C ALA A 121 -7.10 -1.19 13.33
N SER A 122 -6.43 -2.20 12.76
CA SER A 122 -7.08 -3.34 12.11
C SER A 122 -7.79 -4.25 13.11
N PHE A 123 -7.25 -4.39 14.32
CA PHE A 123 -7.92 -5.10 15.41
C PHE A 123 -9.22 -4.38 15.78
N GLN A 124 -9.18 -3.06 15.97
CA GLN A 124 -10.37 -2.27 16.27
C GLN A 124 -11.40 -2.37 15.15
N ASN A 125 -10.95 -2.26 13.89
CA ASN A 125 -11.81 -2.37 12.73
C ASN A 125 -12.52 -3.74 12.67
N VAL A 126 -11.78 -4.84 12.89
CA VAL A 126 -12.33 -6.20 12.75
C VAL A 126 -13.10 -6.69 13.98
N SER A 127 -12.69 -6.29 15.17
CA SER A 127 -13.35 -6.71 16.40
C SER A 127 -14.51 -5.81 16.82
N GLY A 128 -14.50 -4.54 16.41
CA GLY A 128 -15.35 -3.48 16.95
C GLY A 128 -14.93 -2.98 18.34
N ASP A 129 -13.91 -3.58 18.96
CA ASP A 129 -13.44 -3.25 20.30
C ASP A 129 -12.18 -2.38 20.24
N SER A 130 -12.16 -1.27 20.99
CA SER A 130 -11.00 -0.37 21.06
C SER A 130 -9.81 -0.97 21.81
N ARG A 131 -10.04 -2.02 22.62
CA ARG A 131 -8.98 -2.69 23.39
C ARG A 131 -9.15 -4.21 23.39
N PRO A 132 -8.05 -4.96 23.31
CA PRO A 132 -8.11 -6.41 23.38
C PRO A 132 -8.43 -6.92 24.79
N ARG A 133 -9.43 -7.80 24.90
CA ARG A 133 -9.64 -8.69 26.04
C ARG A 133 -8.82 -9.96 25.85
N PHE A 134 -7.66 -10.06 26.48
CA PHE A 134 -6.73 -11.20 26.25
C PHE A 134 -7.29 -12.56 26.69
N GLU A 135 -8.24 -12.58 27.61
CA GLU A 135 -8.96 -13.78 28.05
C GLU A 135 -9.96 -14.29 26.99
N SER A 136 -10.39 -13.43 26.06
CA SER A 136 -11.28 -13.82 24.97
C SER A 136 -10.52 -14.63 23.92
N GLN A 137 -10.90 -15.89 23.73
CA GLN A 137 -10.33 -16.76 22.70
C GLN A 137 -10.47 -16.15 21.29
N ARG A 138 -11.59 -15.44 21.02
CA ARG A 138 -11.81 -14.74 19.76
C ARG A 138 -10.77 -13.65 19.55
N HIS A 139 -10.51 -12.81 20.56
CA HIS A 139 -9.52 -11.73 20.45
C HIS A 139 -8.11 -12.30 20.34
N ALA A 140 -7.79 -13.32 21.13
CA ALA A 140 -6.51 -13.99 21.10
C ALA A 140 -6.22 -14.64 19.73
N ALA A 141 -7.25 -15.21 19.08
CA ALA A 141 -7.12 -15.75 17.72
C ALA A 141 -6.95 -14.63 16.68
N LEU A 142 -7.69 -13.52 16.80
CA LEU A 142 -7.59 -12.38 15.90
C LEU A 142 -6.21 -11.72 15.98
N ILE A 143 -5.71 -11.44 17.18
CA ILE A 143 -4.37 -10.86 17.41
C ILE A 143 -3.29 -11.74 16.77
N ARG A 144 -3.37 -13.07 16.94
CA ARG A 144 -2.42 -14.00 16.30
C ARG A 144 -2.46 -13.91 14.78
N ARG A 145 -3.65 -13.87 14.19
CA ARG A 145 -3.82 -13.76 12.72
C ARG A 145 -3.27 -12.43 12.20
N LEU A 146 -3.58 -11.32 12.88
CA LEU A 146 -3.10 -9.99 12.51
C LEU A 146 -1.58 -9.90 12.66
N ALA A 147 -1.02 -10.31 13.80
CA ALA A 147 0.42 -10.32 14.02
C ALA A 147 1.16 -11.16 12.97
N LEU A 148 0.64 -12.36 12.65
CA LEU A 148 1.23 -13.22 11.63
C LEU A 148 1.22 -12.56 10.23
N ALA A 149 0.10 -11.91 9.86
CA ALA A 149 -0.02 -11.23 8.59
C ALA A 149 0.90 -10.00 8.51
N ALA A 150 0.93 -9.17 9.55
CA ALA A 150 1.80 -8.01 9.66
C ALA A 150 3.28 -8.40 9.56
N ILE A 151 3.72 -9.39 10.34
CA ILE A 151 5.10 -9.90 10.32
C ILE A 151 5.50 -10.36 8.92
N ARG A 152 4.64 -11.14 8.25
CA ARG A 152 4.93 -11.63 6.90
C ARG A 152 4.99 -10.49 5.89
N MET A 153 4.10 -9.51 5.99
CA MET A 153 4.15 -8.33 5.13
C MET A 153 5.41 -7.49 5.38
N THR A 154 5.85 -7.34 6.64
CA THR A 154 7.12 -6.69 6.99
C THR A 154 8.31 -7.42 6.36
N VAL A 155 8.36 -8.75 6.45
CA VAL A 155 9.46 -9.55 5.85
C VAL A 155 9.44 -9.44 4.32
N ALA A 156 8.29 -9.65 3.69
CA ALA A 156 8.15 -9.58 2.24
C ALA A 156 8.47 -8.18 1.71
N GLY A 157 7.95 -7.15 2.38
CA GLY A 157 8.21 -5.74 2.07
C GLY A 157 9.69 -5.40 2.18
N GLY A 158 10.36 -5.80 3.26
CA GLY A 158 11.80 -5.59 3.45
C GLY A 158 12.63 -6.25 2.36
N LYS A 159 12.34 -7.50 1.99
CA LYS A 159 13.03 -8.20 0.89
C LYS A 159 12.78 -7.52 -0.46
N TYR A 160 11.52 -7.18 -0.76
CA TYR A 160 11.15 -6.46 -1.97
C TYR A 160 11.92 -5.13 -2.09
N LEU A 161 11.87 -4.28 -1.06
CA LEU A 161 12.47 -2.96 -1.09
C LEU A 161 13.99 -3.02 -1.21
N ASN A 162 14.64 -3.98 -0.52
CA ASN A 162 16.08 -4.20 -0.64
C ASN A 162 16.50 -4.69 -2.04
N GLN A 163 15.67 -5.52 -2.69
CA GLN A 163 15.95 -6.07 -4.01
C GLN A 163 15.68 -5.05 -5.13
N GLN A 164 14.53 -4.37 -5.09
CA GLN A 164 14.13 -3.44 -6.15
C GLN A 164 14.81 -2.08 -6.03
N ARG A 165 15.09 -1.65 -4.79
CA ARG A 165 15.65 -0.33 -4.44
C ARG A 165 14.93 0.81 -5.17
N PRO A 166 13.61 0.99 -4.93
CA PRO A 166 12.90 2.09 -5.54
C PRO A 166 13.38 3.44 -4.99
N ASP A 167 13.34 4.47 -5.83
CA ASP A 167 13.60 5.85 -5.43
C ASP A 167 12.40 6.40 -4.65
N TRP A 168 11.19 5.98 -5.04
CA TRP A 168 9.92 6.37 -4.43
C TRP A 168 9.06 5.16 -4.08
N LEU A 169 8.51 5.14 -2.88
CA LEU A 169 7.46 4.24 -2.45
C LEU A 169 6.17 5.04 -2.27
N TRP A 170 5.21 4.78 -3.13
CA TRP A 170 3.88 5.36 -3.11
C TRP A 170 2.91 4.36 -2.53
N VAL A 171 2.16 4.76 -1.50
CA VAL A 171 1.20 3.88 -0.84
C VAL A 171 -0.17 4.52 -0.85
N SER A 172 -1.15 3.82 -1.41
CA SER A 172 -2.56 4.23 -1.38
C SER A 172 -3.17 3.63 -0.11
N SER A 173 -3.70 4.47 0.78
CA SER A 173 -3.93 4.19 2.21
C SER A 173 -2.68 4.40 3.08
N GLY A 174 -2.90 4.48 4.38
CA GLY A 174 -1.86 4.67 5.40
C GLY A 174 -2.14 3.94 6.72
N GLU A 175 -3.39 3.53 6.94
CA GLU A 175 -3.85 3.10 8.27
C GLU A 175 -4.12 1.60 8.38
N ASP A 176 -4.27 0.90 7.25
CA ASP A 176 -4.44 -0.56 7.21
C ASP A 176 -3.16 -1.29 7.59
N MET A 177 -3.31 -2.51 8.13
CA MET A 177 -2.18 -3.29 8.68
C MET A 177 -1.13 -3.60 7.62
N LEU A 178 -1.53 -3.91 6.37
CA LEU A 178 -0.58 -4.29 5.33
C LEU A 178 0.28 -3.10 4.90
N THR A 179 -0.35 -1.93 4.74
CA THR A 179 0.34 -0.67 4.48
C THR A 179 1.28 -0.29 5.62
N LYS A 180 0.80 -0.32 6.88
CA LYS A 180 1.63 -0.04 8.05
C LYS A 180 2.84 -0.97 8.13
N ALA A 181 2.65 -2.26 7.89
CA ALA A 181 3.73 -3.24 7.91
C ALA A 181 4.79 -2.97 6.83
N LEU A 182 4.38 -2.57 5.62
CA LEU A 182 5.30 -2.18 4.54
C LEU A 182 6.05 -0.89 4.88
N LEU A 183 5.34 0.14 5.36
CA LEU A 183 5.92 1.44 5.72
C LEU A 183 6.92 1.31 6.88
N SER A 184 6.58 0.53 7.92
CA SER A 184 7.51 0.26 9.02
C SER A 184 8.74 -0.51 8.53
N SER A 185 8.57 -1.47 7.63
CA SER A 185 9.72 -2.13 6.99
C SER A 185 10.57 -1.16 6.16
N ALA A 186 9.93 -0.26 5.41
CA ALA A 186 10.61 0.76 4.63
C ALA A 186 11.48 1.65 5.52
N ARG A 187 10.92 2.14 6.64
CA ARG A 187 11.60 3.05 7.57
C ARG A 187 12.71 2.38 8.37
N VAL A 188 12.45 1.19 8.93
CA VAL A 188 13.40 0.50 9.82
C VAL A 188 14.50 -0.21 9.03
N GLN A 189 14.16 -0.83 7.90
CA GLN A 189 15.09 -1.74 7.21
C GLN A 189 15.79 -1.10 6.00
N THR A 190 15.23 -0.01 5.43
CA THR A 190 15.63 0.42 4.07
C THR A 190 15.93 1.91 3.93
N SER A 191 15.12 2.83 4.47
CA SER A 191 15.17 4.25 4.09
C SER A 191 16.48 4.93 4.49
N ALA A 192 16.98 4.67 5.71
CA ALA A 192 18.27 5.22 6.17
C ALA A 192 19.47 4.77 5.31
N LYS A 193 19.34 3.67 4.56
CA LYS A 193 20.40 3.12 3.71
C LYS A 193 20.26 3.47 2.24
N THR A 194 19.06 3.84 1.78
CA THR A 194 18.73 3.94 0.34
C THR A 194 18.32 5.32 -0.11
N GLY A 195 17.95 6.23 0.81
CA GLY A 195 17.45 7.57 0.43
C GLY A 195 16.06 7.56 -0.20
N MET A 196 15.38 6.41 -0.21
CA MET A 196 14.03 6.22 -0.74
C MET A 196 13.04 7.20 -0.09
N GLN A 197 12.26 7.86 -0.93
CA GLN A 197 11.19 8.76 -0.51
C GLN A 197 9.87 8.01 -0.39
N ILE A 198 9.03 8.38 0.57
CA ILE A 198 7.73 7.75 0.81
C ILE A 198 6.64 8.80 0.63
N VAL A 199 5.62 8.46 -0.14
CA VAL A 199 4.40 9.27 -0.31
C VAL A 199 3.20 8.42 0.04
N ARG A 200 2.36 8.93 0.95
CA ARG A 200 1.10 8.28 1.35
C ARG A 200 -0.07 9.06 0.79
N PHE A 201 -0.96 8.37 0.07
CA PHE A 201 -2.18 8.94 -0.50
C PHE A 201 -3.38 8.55 0.36
N GLN A 202 -4.04 9.54 0.96
CA GLN A 202 -5.20 9.36 1.82
C GLN A 202 -6.41 10.09 1.26
N SER A 203 -7.52 9.37 1.09
CA SER A 203 -8.80 9.97 0.69
C SER A 203 -9.42 10.75 1.84
N VAL A 204 -9.94 11.95 1.54
CA VAL A 204 -10.75 12.75 2.48
C VAL A 204 -12.22 12.58 2.10
N LEU A 205 -13.05 12.17 3.06
CA LEU A 205 -14.48 11.89 2.85
C LEU A 205 -15.26 13.13 2.40
N GLU A 206 -14.84 14.31 2.84
CA GLU A 206 -15.43 15.59 2.45
C GLU A 206 -14.65 16.18 1.25
N GLY A 207 -15.21 16.07 0.05
CA GLY A 207 -14.81 16.91 -1.08
C GLY A 207 -13.94 16.27 -2.17
N GLN A 208 -13.94 14.94 -2.34
CA GLN A 208 -13.19 14.28 -3.42
C GLN A 208 -11.72 14.76 -3.47
N MET A 209 -11.05 14.82 -2.33
CA MET A 209 -9.65 15.21 -2.24
C MET A 209 -8.78 14.03 -1.82
N VAL A 210 -7.57 14.00 -2.34
CA VAL A 210 -6.52 13.07 -1.94
C VAL A 210 -5.39 13.88 -1.32
N LEU A 211 -5.06 13.57 -0.07
CA LEU A 211 -3.89 14.13 0.61
C LEU A 211 -2.68 13.26 0.29
N ALA A 212 -1.66 13.86 -0.30
CA ALA A 212 -0.37 13.25 -0.50
C ALA A 212 0.59 13.72 0.59
N HIS A 213 0.96 12.80 1.47
CA HIS A 213 1.91 13.05 2.56
C HIS A 213 3.27 12.48 2.21
N ARG A 214 4.24 13.34 1.90
CA ARG A 214 5.64 12.97 1.85
C ARG A 214 6.21 12.82 3.26
N ASP A 215 6.91 11.73 3.53
CA ASP A 215 7.57 11.54 4.83
C ASP A 215 8.59 12.67 5.08
N GLY A 216 8.41 13.40 6.18
CA GLY A 216 9.23 14.55 6.57
C GLY A 216 8.57 15.92 6.37
N ASP A 217 7.49 15.99 5.57
CA ASP A 217 6.79 17.25 5.31
C ASP A 217 5.81 17.61 6.44
N HIS A 218 5.69 18.91 6.73
CA HIS A 218 4.79 19.42 7.76
C HIS A 218 3.33 19.55 7.31
N GLN A 219 3.09 19.64 6.00
CA GLN A 219 1.77 19.82 5.41
C GLN A 219 1.61 18.89 4.21
N PRO A 220 0.46 18.20 4.06
CA PRO A 220 0.19 17.42 2.85
C PRO A 220 -0.01 18.32 1.64
N TYR A 221 0.38 17.81 0.48
CA TYR A 221 -0.10 18.34 -0.78
C TYR A 221 -1.53 17.86 -1.02
N ARG A 222 -2.41 18.76 -1.48
CA ARG A 222 -3.81 18.46 -1.73
C ARG A 222 -3.99 18.23 -3.22
N VAL A 223 -4.25 16.99 -3.60
CA VAL A 223 -4.60 16.62 -4.95
C VAL A 223 -6.10 16.65 -5.09
N GLN A 224 -6.61 17.46 -6.01
CA GLN A 224 -8.03 17.45 -6.34
C GLN A 224 -8.34 16.16 -7.12
N ASN A 225 -9.28 15.34 -6.64
CA ASN A 225 -9.74 14.20 -7.43
C ASN A 225 -10.71 14.71 -8.49
N ILE A 226 -10.17 14.96 -9.68
CA ILE A 226 -10.92 15.52 -10.82
C ILE A 226 -11.71 14.43 -11.56
N VAL A 227 -11.56 13.16 -11.18
CA VAL A 227 -12.24 12.03 -11.83
C VAL A 227 -13.05 11.21 -10.82
N ASP A 228 -14.33 11.02 -11.12
CA ASP A 228 -15.26 10.22 -10.30
C ASP A 228 -14.96 8.71 -10.35
N SER A 229 -14.48 8.20 -11.50
CA SER A 229 -14.16 6.79 -11.70
C SER A 229 -13.06 6.56 -12.73
N LEU A 230 -12.11 5.67 -12.42
CA LEU A 230 -11.09 5.22 -13.38
C LEU A 230 -11.69 4.51 -14.60
N ILE A 231 -12.88 3.92 -14.47
CA ILE A 231 -13.55 3.20 -15.57
C ILE A 231 -13.94 4.17 -16.70
N ASP A 232 -14.20 5.43 -16.35
CA ASP A 232 -14.62 6.46 -17.29
C ASP A 232 -13.41 7.20 -17.91
N VAL A 233 -12.20 6.94 -17.41
CA VAL A 233 -10.96 7.53 -17.92
C VAL A 233 -10.44 6.71 -19.09
N ARG A 234 -10.32 7.37 -20.24
CA ARG A 234 -9.68 6.77 -21.43
C ARG A 234 -8.21 6.53 -21.15
N SER A 235 -7.64 5.46 -21.70
CA SER A 235 -6.20 5.19 -21.61
C SER A 235 -5.33 6.17 -22.39
N ASP A 236 -5.91 6.99 -23.29
CA ASP A 236 -5.16 8.01 -24.02
C ASP A 236 -5.10 9.33 -23.23
N ILE A 237 -3.91 9.67 -22.73
CA ILE A 237 -3.65 10.86 -21.93
C ILE A 237 -3.93 12.15 -22.72
N GLU A 238 -3.79 12.13 -24.04
CA GLU A 238 -4.06 13.30 -24.89
C GLU A 238 -5.53 13.72 -24.86
N THR A 239 -6.40 12.81 -24.42
CA THR A 239 -7.84 13.05 -24.29
C THR A 239 -8.27 13.47 -22.89
N TRP A 240 -7.34 13.57 -21.94
CA TRP A 240 -7.65 13.94 -20.57
C TRP A 240 -7.94 15.44 -20.43
N PRO A 241 -8.79 15.86 -19.46
CA PRO A 241 -9.00 17.27 -19.14
C PRO A 241 -7.66 17.95 -18.79
N LYS A 242 -7.46 19.18 -19.25
CA LYS A 242 -6.21 19.92 -19.01
C LYS A 242 -5.96 20.18 -17.53
N GLU A 243 -7.05 20.29 -16.77
CA GLU A 243 -7.05 20.46 -15.32
C GLU A 243 -6.39 19.27 -14.64
N VAL A 244 -6.62 18.04 -15.11
CA VAL A 244 -5.98 16.83 -14.60
C VAL A 244 -4.47 16.88 -14.87
N LEU A 245 -4.08 17.23 -16.09
CA LEU A 245 -2.67 17.30 -16.48
C LEU A 245 -1.92 18.37 -15.67
N HIS A 246 -2.54 19.53 -15.49
CA HIS A 246 -1.97 20.62 -14.70
C HIS A 246 -1.79 20.24 -13.23
N GLU A 247 -2.81 19.62 -12.63
CA GLU A 247 -2.75 19.12 -11.25
C GLU A 247 -1.61 18.09 -11.08
N PHE A 248 -1.40 17.22 -12.07
CA PHE A 248 -0.32 16.25 -12.03
C PHE A 248 1.05 16.90 -12.18
N ASP A 249 1.21 17.85 -13.11
CA ASP A 249 2.45 18.60 -13.26
C ASP A 249 2.81 19.38 -11.96
N ASP A 250 1.83 20.00 -11.32
CA ASP A 250 2.01 20.70 -10.04
C ASP A 250 2.40 19.73 -8.92
N PHE A 251 1.73 18.58 -8.84
CA PHE A 251 2.08 17.51 -7.90
C PHE A 251 3.50 16.99 -8.11
N PHE A 252 3.93 16.77 -9.36
CA PHE A 252 5.30 16.34 -9.67
C PHE A 252 6.32 17.42 -9.38
N GLY A 253 5.96 18.69 -9.59
CA GLY A 253 6.72 19.85 -9.14
C GLY A 253 6.93 19.83 -7.62
N TYR A 254 5.88 19.59 -6.84
CA TYR A 254 5.96 19.42 -5.39
C TYR A 254 6.87 18.25 -4.97
N LEU A 255 6.81 17.12 -5.68
CA LEU A 255 7.71 16.00 -5.42
C LEU A 255 9.17 16.27 -5.87
N GLY A 256 9.42 17.35 -6.62
CA GLY A 256 10.73 17.63 -7.22
C GLY A 256 11.09 16.67 -8.34
N ILE A 257 10.11 16.01 -8.94
CA ILE A 257 10.27 15.13 -10.10
C ILE A 257 10.20 16.04 -11.34
N SER A 258 11.35 16.54 -11.82
CA SER A 258 11.34 17.57 -12.86
C SER A 258 11.02 17.02 -14.25
N CYS A 259 10.21 17.76 -15.01
CA CYS A 259 9.93 17.47 -16.42
C CYS A 259 11.16 17.53 -17.33
N SER A 260 12.26 18.16 -16.91
CA SER A 260 13.56 18.09 -17.62
C SER A 260 14.21 16.71 -17.56
N GLN A 261 13.78 15.81 -16.67
CA GLN A 261 14.09 14.38 -16.68
C GLN A 261 13.04 13.55 -17.46
N LEU A 262 11.89 14.16 -17.78
CA LEU A 262 10.75 13.56 -18.49
C LEU A 262 10.71 13.94 -19.99
N SER A 263 11.56 14.88 -20.43
CA SER A 263 11.64 15.37 -21.80
C SER A 263 12.78 14.70 -22.56
N LEU A 264 12.58 13.43 -22.94
CA LEU A 264 13.07 13.01 -24.24
C LEU A 264 12.00 13.38 -25.26
N PRO A 265 12.34 14.09 -26.36
CA PRO A 265 11.36 14.41 -27.37
C PRO A 265 10.87 13.10 -27.99
N VAL A 266 9.61 12.74 -27.71
CA VAL A 266 8.86 11.90 -28.63
C VAL A 266 8.71 12.75 -29.90
N ALA A 267 9.57 12.47 -30.88
CA ALA A 267 9.46 13.06 -32.20
C ALA A 267 8.05 12.78 -32.73
N ARG A 268 7.25 13.83 -32.89
CA ARG A 268 6.07 13.85 -33.75
C ARG A 268 6.48 14.40 -35.11
#